data_AF-N2AFY4-F1
#
_entry.id   AF-N2AFY4-F1
#
_cell.length_a   1.000
_cell.length_b   1.000
_cell.length_c   1.000
_cell.angle_alpha   90.00
_cell.angle_beta   90.00
_cell.angle_gamma   90.00
#
_symmetry.space_group_name_H-M   'P 1'
#
loop_
_entity.id
_entity.type
_entity.pdbx_description
1 polymer ?
#
loop_
_entity_poly.entity_id
_entity_poly.type
_entity_poly.pdbx_seq_one_letter_code
_entity_poly.pdbx_strand_id
1 'polypeptide(L)' 'MAYDTLVREAKDLPEDMIVQIINFMRFLKYASKKEQTEHSISNDITFRRTVNPLADEFISIAEDFDETPECFKEYL' A
#
# COMPACT_ATOMS: atom_id res chain seq x y z
N MET A 1 1.75 -33.57 -5.53
CA MET A 1 1.24 -32.24 -5.93
C MET A 1 1.93 -31.16 -5.10
N ALA A 2 1.87 -29.88 -5.48
CA ALA A 2 2.54 -28.80 -4.74
C ALA A 2 2.11 -28.71 -3.26
N TYR A 3 0.83 -29.03 -2.97
CA TYR A 3 0.30 -29.09 -1.61
C TYR A 3 0.93 -30.22 -0.77
N ASP A 4 1.09 -31.42 -1.36
CA ASP A 4 1.70 -32.56 -0.67
C ASP A 4 3.16 -32.29 -0.31
N THR A 5 3.89 -31.60 -1.21
CA THR A 5 5.25 -31.16 -0.95
C THR A 5 5.27 -30.17 0.23
N LEU A 6 4.40 -29.17 0.25
CA LEU A 6 4.32 -28.22 1.35
C LEU A 6 4.04 -28.90 2.71
N VAL A 7 3.10 -29.84 2.76
CA VAL A 7 2.80 -30.59 3.98
C VAL A 7 3.98 -31.44 4.43
N ARG A 8 4.75 -32.02 3.49
CA ARG A 8 5.96 -32.78 3.81
C ARG A 8 7.06 -31.89 4.37
N GLU A 9 7.39 -30.79 3.69
CA GLU A 9 8.46 -29.89 4.15
C GLU A 9 8.09 -29.20 5.48
N ALA A 10 6.80 -28.93 5.73
CA ALA A 10 6.34 -28.35 6.98
C ALA A 10 6.47 -29.30 8.19
N LYS A 11 6.42 -30.62 8.00
CA LYS A 11 6.44 -31.56 9.13
C LYS A 11 7.75 -31.56 9.92
N ASP A 12 8.85 -31.22 9.27
CA ASP A 12 10.19 -31.28 9.86
C ASP A 12 10.67 -29.94 10.42
N LEU A 13 9.83 -28.89 10.33
CA LEU A 13 10.15 -27.55 10.80
C LEU A 13 9.74 -27.36 12.28
N PRO A 14 10.50 -26.53 13.02
CA PRO A 14 10.11 -26.16 14.38
C PRO A 14 8.87 -25.25 14.36
N GLU A 15 8.07 -25.31 15.42
CA GLU A 15 6.76 -24.65 15.51
C GLU A 15 6.82 -23.13 15.25
N ASP A 16 7.87 -22.48 15.74
CA ASP A 16 8.18 -21.07 15.54
C ASP A 16 8.38 -20.69 14.06
N MET A 17 8.90 -21.61 13.24
CA MET A 17 9.02 -21.41 11.78
C MET A 17 7.70 -21.71 11.05
N ILE A 18 6.90 -22.65 11.57
CA ILE A 18 5.54 -22.91 11.06
C ILE A 18 4.64 -21.68 11.19
N VAL A 19 4.74 -20.96 12.31
CA VAL A 19 4.00 -19.70 12.50
C VAL A 19 4.34 -18.68 11.40
N GLN A 20 5.61 -18.57 11.01
CA GLN A 20 6.02 -17.67 9.92
C GLN A 20 5.43 -18.10 8.57
N ILE A 21 5.42 -19.40 8.27
CA ILE A 21 4.82 -19.94 7.05
C ILE A 21 3.31 -19.68 7.00
N ILE A 22 2.61 -19.85 8.12
CA ILE A 22 1.17 -19.54 8.23
C ILE A 22 0.92 -18.05 7.96
N ASN A 23 1.74 -17.17 8.53
CA ASN A 23 1.62 -15.73 8.29
C ASN A 23 1.90 -15.37 6.83
N PHE A 24 2.89 -16.00 6.20
CA PHE A 24 3.16 -15.82 4.78
C PHE A 24 2.00 -16.29 3.90
N MET A 25 1.39 -17.45 4.19
CA MET A 25 0.20 -17.91 3.47
C MET A 25 -0.99 -16.96 3.62
N ARG A 26 -1.18 -16.38 4.82
CA ARG A 26 -2.22 -15.36 5.05
C ARG A 26 -1.94 -14.11 4.22
N PHE A 27 -0.69 -13.67 4.16
CA PHE A 27 -0.27 -12.58 3.28
C PHE A 27 -0.57 -12.88 1.82
N LEU A 28 -0.20 -14.05 1.29
CA LEU A 28 -0.48 -14.43 -0.09
C LEU A 28 -1.99 -14.44 -0.40
N LYS A 29 -2.81 -14.95 0.53
CA LYS A 29 -4.28 -14.92 0.40
C LYS A 29 -4.82 -13.49 0.39
N TYR A 30 -4.24 -12.60 1.19
CA TYR A 30 -4.61 -11.18 1.20
C TYR A 30 -4.18 -10.46 -0.08
N ALA A 31 -2.93 -10.65 -0.52
CA ALA A 31 -2.39 -10.08 -1.75
C ALA A 31 -3.22 -10.50 -2.97
N SER A 32 -3.55 -11.79 -3.09
CA SER A 32 -4.39 -12.29 -4.17
C SER A 32 -5.80 -11.67 -4.17
N LYS A 33 -6.40 -11.45 -2.99
CA LYS A 33 -7.68 -10.72 -2.88
C LYS A 33 -7.55 -9.24 -3.28
N LYS A 34 -6.43 -8.60 -2.93
CA LYS A 34 -6.16 -7.22 -3.28
C LYS A 34 -5.97 -7.06 -4.78
N GLU A 35 -5.18 -7.92 -5.43
CA GLU A 35 -5.04 -7.95 -6.89
C GLU A 35 -6.38 -8.16 -7.60
N GLN A 36 -7.24 -9.04 -7.08
CA GLN A 36 -8.61 -9.20 -7.62
C GLN A 36 -9.46 -7.94 -7.45
N THR A 37 -9.28 -7.21 -6.34
CA THR A 37 -10.02 -5.97 -6.08
C THR A 37 -9.49 -4.84 -6.97
N GLU A 38 -8.18 -4.69 -7.13
CA GLU A 38 -7.54 -3.69 -8.00
C GLU A 38 -7.81 -3.94 -9.49
N HIS A 39 -7.79 -5.20 -9.94
CA HIS A 39 -8.20 -5.55 -11.30
C HIS A 39 -9.70 -5.35 -11.56
N SER A 40 -10.55 -5.37 -10.53
CA SER A 40 -11.97 -5.01 -10.68
C SER A 40 -12.22 -3.49 -10.75
N ILE A 41 -11.27 -2.68 -10.27
CA ILE A 41 -11.36 -1.21 -10.22
C ILE A 41 -10.83 -0.56 -11.52
N SER A 42 -10.21 -1.33 -12.40
CA SER A 42 -9.69 -0.85 -13.68
C SER A 42 -10.76 -0.87 -14.77
N ASN A 43 -11.42 0.27 -14.97
CA ASN A 43 -11.45 0.95 -16.28
C ASN A 43 -12.14 2.34 -16.29
N ASP A 44 -12.41 3.00 -15.16
CA ASP A 44 -12.89 4.39 -15.25
C ASP A 44 -12.70 5.30 -14.01
N ILE A 45 -11.93 4.90 -13.00
CA ILE A 45 -11.79 5.74 -11.80
C ILE A 45 -10.56 6.64 -11.95
N THR A 46 -10.77 7.76 -12.64
CA THR A 46 -9.94 8.94 -12.50
C THR A 46 -9.83 9.23 -11.00
N PHE A 47 -8.63 9.13 -10.41
CA PHE A 47 -8.38 9.49 -9.01
C PHE A 47 -8.68 10.98 -8.81
N ARG A 48 -9.95 11.33 -8.58
CA ARG A 48 -10.34 12.64 -8.09
C ARG A 48 -10.16 12.62 -6.58
N ARG A 49 -9.10 13.27 -6.11
CA ARG A 49 -8.90 13.61 -4.70
C ARG A 49 -10.14 14.42 -4.28
N THR A 50 -11.07 13.83 -3.54
CA THR A 50 -12.23 14.54 -3.01
C THR A 50 -11.74 15.47 -1.92
N VAL A 51 -11.47 16.72 -2.28
CA VAL A 51 -11.30 17.81 -1.33
C VAL A 51 -12.65 17.99 -0.61
N ASN A 52 -12.64 17.82 0.71
CA ASN A 52 -13.84 17.87 1.53
C ASN A 52 -14.39 19.31 1.54
N PRO A 53 -15.70 19.54 1.36
CA PRO A 53 -16.29 20.85 1.07
C PRO A 53 -16.61 21.68 2.33
N LEU A 54 -15.68 21.76 3.28
CA LEU A 54 -15.52 23.03 4.04
C LEU A 54 -14.73 24.07 3.20
N ALA A 55 -14.51 23.74 1.92
CA ALA A 55 -13.92 24.48 0.82
C ALA A 55 -14.74 25.71 0.36
N ASP A 56 -15.21 26.52 1.31
CA ASP A 56 -15.54 27.94 1.10
C ASP A 56 -14.69 28.86 2.00
N GLU A 57 -13.92 28.31 2.95
CA GLU A 57 -12.77 29.02 3.47
C GLU A 57 -11.67 28.94 2.41
N PHE A 58 -11.44 30.06 1.72
CA PHE A 58 -10.20 30.28 0.99
C PHE A 58 -9.07 29.80 1.87
N ILE A 59 -8.41 28.72 1.45
CA ILE A 59 -7.16 28.29 2.07
C ILE A 59 -6.20 29.43 1.74
N SER A 60 -6.07 30.39 2.66
CA SER A 60 -5.11 31.47 2.57
C SER A 60 -3.75 30.83 2.62
N ILE A 61 -3.19 30.55 1.46
CA ILE A 61 -1.77 30.25 1.34
C ILE A 61 -1.08 31.52 1.82
N ALA A 62 -0.26 31.39 2.86
CA ALA A 62 0.47 32.52 3.41
C ALA A 62 1.39 33.11 2.32
N GLU A 63 1.55 34.43 2.31
CA GLU A 63 2.33 35.14 1.27
C GLU A 63 3.82 34.71 1.23
N ASP A 64 4.29 33.99 2.24
CA ASP A 64 5.65 33.45 2.37
C ASP A 64 5.85 32.08 1.70
N PHE A 65 4.80 31.47 1.12
CA PHE A 65 4.91 30.15 0.49
C PHE A 65 5.71 30.16 -0.84
N ASP A 66 5.97 31.35 -1.40
CA ASP A 66 6.82 31.54 -2.59
C ASP A 66 8.31 31.66 -2.24
N GLU A 67 8.68 31.79 -0.97
CA GLU A 67 10.08 31.86 -0.57
C GLU A 67 10.73 30.46 -0.64
N THR A 68 11.57 30.27 -1.65
CA THR A 68 12.36 29.03 -1.78
C THR A 68 13.28 28.91 -0.56
N PRO A 69 13.18 27.83 0.25
CA PRO A 69 14.02 27.66 1.43
C PRO A 69 15.51 27.64 1.06
N GLU A 70 16.36 28.15 1.97
CA GLU A 70 17.83 28.26 1.76
C GLU A 70 18.48 26.99 1.22
N CYS A 71 18.04 25.82 1.69
CA CYS A 71 18.54 24.50 1.28
C CYS A 71 18.20 24.12 -0.17
N PHE A 72 17.31 24.86 -0.84
CA PHE A 72 16.95 24.66 -2.24
C PHE A 72 17.51 25.74 -3.16
N LYS A 73 18.04 26.85 -2.64
CA LYS A 73 18.65 27.93 -3.45
C LYS A 73 19.87 27.46 -4.24
N GLU A 74 20.59 26.45 -3.76
CA GLU A 74 21.76 25.89 -4.46
C GLU A 74 21.41 25.06 -5.71
N TYR A 75 20.13 24.73 -5.92
CA TYR A 75 19.65 23.83 -6.99
C TYR A 75 18.78 24.52 -8.05
N LEU A 76 18.59 25.84 -7.95
CA LEU A 76 17.95 26.70 -8.96
C LEU A 76 19.01 27.36 -9.84
#